data_AF-A0A3E3IFY7-F1
#
_entry.id   AF-A0A3E3IFY7-F1
#
_cell.length_a   1.000
_cell.length_b   1.000
_cell.length_c   1.000
_cell.angle_alpha   90.00
_cell.angle_beta   90.00
_cell.angle_gamma   90.00
#
_symmetry.space_group_name_H-M   'P 1'
#
loop_
_entity.id
_entity.type
_entity.pdbx_description
1 polymer ?
#
loop_
_entity_poly.entity_id
_entity_poly.type
_entity_poly.pdbx_seq_one_letter_code
_entity_poly.pdbx_strand_id
1 'polypeptide(L)'
;MSEQTIQDNLYSIPVTILDKYTCLSLGATTINDLIKTGKLKSVKASKNLSKKPDVLIINKNKEVVVFLEFKTPEELNTQAKIDKAIKQEISVAQEIGAKIYVVTDGDKYIWLNPTTGNLITDENGTPIIRKIDPKAEPKKLAEFIDLVSLSVSSENDTILRLEDIDPTDLAKKLPAF
;
A
#
# COMPACT_ATOMS: atom_id res chain seq x y z
N MET A 1 24.04 -6.19 -8.43
CA MET A 1 22.69 -6.24 -9.02
C MET A 1 22.00 -4.94 -8.68
N SER A 2 21.52 -4.20 -9.67
CA SER A 2 21.00 -2.85 -9.49
C SER A 2 19.52 -2.86 -9.08
N GLU A 3 19.09 -1.90 -8.26
CA GLU A 3 17.68 -1.69 -7.86
C GLU A 3 16.71 -1.67 -9.04
N GLN A 4 17.14 -1.09 -10.17
CA GLN A 4 16.38 -1.12 -11.43
C GLN A 4 16.06 -2.55 -11.90
N THR A 5 16.99 -3.50 -11.82
CA THR A 5 16.75 -4.87 -12.29
C THR A 5 15.76 -5.63 -11.41
N ILE A 6 15.70 -5.30 -10.11
CA ILE A 6 14.78 -5.92 -9.16
C ILE A 6 13.37 -5.32 -9.32
N GLN A 7 13.28 -4.00 -9.51
CA GLN A 7 12.01 -3.33 -9.83
C GLN A 7 11.43 -3.82 -11.15
N ASP A 8 12.26 -3.96 -12.20
CA ASP A 8 11.81 -4.43 -13.51
C ASP A 8 11.25 -5.86 -13.41
N ASN A 9 11.96 -6.74 -12.71
CA ASN A 9 11.57 -8.14 -12.62
C ASN A 9 10.39 -8.40 -11.68
N LEU A 10 10.11 -7.52 -10.71
CA LEU A 10 8.94 -7.66 -9.82
C LEU A 10 7.69 -6.94 -10.33
N TYR A 11 7.84 -5.81 -11.04
CA TYR A 11 6.73 -4.89 -11.25
C TYR A 11 6.56 -4.35 -12.69
N SER A 12 7.40 -4.73 -13.69
CA SER A 12 7.31 -4.19 -15.07
C SER A 12 6.03 -4.48 -15.85
N ILE A 13 5.11 -5.27 -15.30
CA ILE A 13 3.81 -5.53 -15.92
C ILE A 13 2.77 -5.22 -14.86
N PRO A 14 1.77 -4.37 -15.12
CA PRO A 14 0.69 -4.16 -14.16
C PRO A 14 0.04 -5.51 -13.86
N VAL A 15 0.24 -6.01 -12.63
CA VAL A 15 -0.28 -7.31 -12.22
C VAL A 15 -1.68 -7.10 -11.67
N THR A 16 -2.66 -7.67 -12.35
CA THR A 16 -4.01 -7.75 -11.82
C THR A 16 -4.04 -8.82 -10.73
N ILE A 17 -4.28 -8.41 -9.49
CA ILE A 17 -4.42 -9.31 -8.35
C ILE A 17 -5.87 -9.76 -8.29
N LEU A 18 -6.15 -10.98 -8.78
CA LEU A 18 -7.45 -11.65 -8.75
C LEU A 18 -8.62 -10.80 -9.27
N ASP A 19 -8.40 -9.99 -10.31
CA ASP A 19 -9.38 -9.04 -10.86
C ASP A 19 -9.82 -7.92 -9.88
N LYS A 20 -9.51 -8.02 -8.59
CA LYS A 20 -9.90 -7.07 -7.53
C LYS A 20 -9.04 -5.83 -7.48
N TYR A 21 -7.73 -6.03 -7.58
CA TYR A 21 -6.76 -4.96 -7.47
C TYR A 21 -5.86 -4.92 -8.69
N THR A 22 -5.36 -3.73 -9.01
CA THR A 22 -4.32 -3.53 -10.01
C THR A 22 -3.09 -3.00 -9.31
N CYS A 23 -2.00 -3.76 -9.39
CA CYS A 23 -0.69 -3.31 -8.96
C CYS A 23 -0.07 -2.49 -10.09
N LEU A 24 0.23 -1.22 -9.83
CA LEU A 24 0.83 -0.27 -10.76
C LEU A 24 2.25 0.05 -10.29
N SER A 25 3.24 -0.35 -11.09
CA SER A 25 4.62 0.13 -10.95
C SER A 25 4.75 1.47 -11.65
N LEU A 26 5.26 2.47 -10.95
CA LEU A 26 5.15 3.86 -11.38
C LEU A 26 6.48 4.55 -11.57
N GLY A 27 7.61 3.84 -11.56
CA GLY A 27 8.98 4.39 -11.59
C GLY A 27 9.17 5.79 -12.20
N ALA A 28 8.69 6.06 -13.43
CA ALA A 28 8.73 7.41 -14.02
C ALA A 28 7.39 8.17 -14.08
N THR A 29 6.27 7.50 -13.86
CA THR A 29 4.88 7.97 -13.99
C THR A 29 4.41 8.65 -12.70
N THR A 30 3.80 9.83 -12.82
CA THR A 30 3.28 10.57 -11.65
C THR A 30 1.86 10.17 -11.30
N ILE A 31 1.42 10.50 -10.08
CA ILE A 31 0.01 10.36 -9.67
C ILE A 31 -0.89 11.17 -10.63
N ASN A 32 -0.44 12.35 -11.08
CA ASN A 32 -1.18 13.18 -12.04
C ASN A 32 -1.39 12.47 -13.39
N ASP A 33 -0.38 11.77 -13.90
CA ASP A 33 -0.48 11.00 -15.15
C ASP A 33 -1.51 9.87 -15.02
N LEU A 34 -1.56 9.21 -13.86
CA LEU A 34 -2.57 8.19 -13.59
C LEU A 34 -4.00 8.75 -13.55
N ILE A 35 -4.19 9.96 -13.02
CA ILE A 35 -5.50 10.63 -13.01
C ILE A 35 -5.87 11.04 -14.44
N LYS A 36 -4.94 11.64 -15.19
CA LYS A 36 -5.16 12.08 -16.58
C LYS A 36 -5.48 10.93 -17.53
N THR A 37 -4.81 9.79 -17.35
CA THR A 37 -5.08 8.56 -18.11
C THR A 37 -6.34 7.82 -17.64
N GLY A 38 -7.01 8.31 -16.58
CA GLY A 38 -8.21 7.71 -16.02
C GLY A 38 -7.97 6.38 -15.30
N LYS A 39 -6.72 6.06 -14.94
CA LYS A 39 -6.35 4.87 -14.16
C LYS A 39 -6.59 5.04 -12.67
N LEU A 40 -6.57 6.27 -12.18
CA LEU A 40 -6.80 6.63 -10.77
C LEU A 40 -7.97 7.62 -10.67
N LYS A 41 -8.84 7.46 -9.68
CA LYS A 41 -9.98 8.34 -9.42
C LYS A 41 -9.47 9.73 -9.05
N SER A 42 -10.03 10.79 -9.65
CA SER A 42 -9.61 12.15 -9.33
C SER A 42 -9.67 12.40 -7.82
N VAL A 43 -8.53 12.74 -7.24
CA VAL A 43 -8.40 13.10 -5.82
C VAL A 43 -8.46 14.62 -5.69
N LYS A 44 -9.02 15.11 -4.58
CA LYS A 44 -9.25 16.55 -4.36
C LYS A 44 -7.96 17.36 -4.21
N ALA A 45 -6.80 16.73 -4.05
CA ALA A 45 -5.56 17.37 -3.68
C ALA A 45 -4.69 17.74 -4.89
N SER A 46 -4.28 19.01 -5.01
CA SER A 46 -3.46 19.53 -6.11
C SER A 46 -1.98 19.78 -5.77
N LYS A 47 -1.54 19.59 -4.51
CA LYS A 47 -0.19 19.99 -4.08
C LYS A 47 0.88 18.95 -4.38
N ASN A 48 0.60 17.66 -4.20
CA ASN A 48 1.60 16.60 -4.30
C ASN A 48 1.39 15.60 -5.46
N LEU A 49 0.59 15.96 -6.47
CA LEU A 49 0.31 15.09 -7.63
C LEU A 49 1.53 14.85 -8.56
N SER A 50 2.56 15.69 -8.44
CA SER A 50 3.84 15.53 -9.17
C SER A 50 4.77 14.48 -8.56
N LYS A 51 4.40 13.92 -7.40
CA LYS A 51 5.15 12.82 -6.81
C LYS A 51 5.02 11.55 -7.66
N LYS A 52 6.11 10.79 -7.66
CA LYS A 52 6.26 9.52 -8.37
C LYS A 52 6.42 8.45 -7.31
N PRO A 53 5.32 7.79 -6.91
CA PRO A 53 5.46 6.64 -6.05
C PRO A 53 6.13 5.49 -6.80
N ASP A 54 6.71 4.56 -6.07
CA ASP A 54 7.28 3.36 -6.68
C ASP A 54 6.17 2.39 -7.10
N VAL A 55 5.27 2.06 -6.17
CA VAL A 55 4.19 1.09 -6.41
C VAL A 55 2.87 1.55 -5.78
N LEU A 56 1.79 1.46 -6.55
CA LEU A 56 0.42 1.65 -6.05
C LEU A 56 -0.42 0.40 -6.27
N ILE A 57 -1.23 0.05 -5.28
CA ILE A 57 -2.29 -0.96 -5.43
C ILE A 57 -3.63 -0.24 -5.40
N ILE A 58 -4.35 -0.29 -6.52
CA ILE A 58 -5.66 0.32 -6.67
C ILE A 58 -6.76 -0.73 -6.73
N ASN A 59 -7.97 -0.41 -6.24
CA ASN A 59 -9.16 -1.27 -6.36
C ASN A 59 -9.89 -1.05 -7.70
N LYS A 60 -10.95 -1.84 -7.96
CA LYS A 60 -11.85 -1.67 -9.13
C LYS A 60 -12.45 -0.26 -9.27
N ASN A 61 -12.63 0.45 -8.16
CA ASN A 61 -13.13 1.83 -8.14
C ASN A 61 -12.03 2.87 -8.44
N LYS A 62 -10.81 2.42 -8.75
CA LYS A 62 -9.62 3.24 -9.03
C LYS A 62 -9.18 4.07 -7.82
N GLU A 63 -9.50 3.59 -6.62
CA GLU A 63 -9.08 4.18 -5.35
C GLU A 63 -7.78 3.52 -4.89
N VAL A 64 -6.87 4.31 -4.34
CA VAL A 64 -5.59 3.80 -3.83
C VAL A 64 -5.85 3.08 -2.52
N VAL A 65 -5.50 1.80 -2.46
CA VAL A 65 -5.62 0.99 -1.25
C VAL A 65 -4.29 0.90 -0.55
N VAL A 66 -3.22 0.58 -1.29
CA VAL A 66 -1.86 0.52 -0.77
C VAL A 66 -0.98 1.50 -1.54
N PHE A 67 -0.28 2.35 -0.79
CA PHE A 67 0.81 3.19 -1.29
C PHE A 67 2.13 2.58 -0.81
N LEU A 68 3.00 2.17 -1.72
CA LEU A 68 4.28 1.56 -1.38
C LEU A 68 5.43 2.38 -1.94
N GLU A 69 6.36 2.75 -1.06
CA GLU A 69 7.59 3.47 -1.40
C GLU A 69 8.82 2.63 -1.11
N PHE A 70 9.76 2.67 -2.04
CA PHE A 70 11.09 2.13 -1.84
C PHE A 70 12.02 3.19 -1.25
N LYS A 71 12.73 2.80 -0.19
CA LYS A 71 13.79 3.59 0.44
C LYS A 71 15.08 2.82 0.43
N THR A 72 16.20 3.54 0.54
CA THR A 72 17.47 2.85 0.69
C THR A 72 17.56 2.23 2.08
N PRO A 73 18.29 1.11 2.25
CA PRO A 73 18.51 0.50 3.56
C PRO A 73 19.08 1.48 4.59
N GLU A 74 19.86 2.46 4.13
CA GLU A 74 20.46 3.50 4.98
C GLU A 74 19.41 4.47 5.57
N GLU A 75 18.29 4.68 4.88
CA GLU A 75 17.16 5.48 5.38
C GLU A 75 16.25 4.69 6.33
N LEU A 76 16.31 3.36 6.29
CA LEU A 76 15.52 2.48 7.17
C LEU A 76 16.37 1.76 8.24
N ASN A 77 17.59 2.22 8.48
CA ASN A 77 18.51 1.55 9.40
C ASN A 77 18.27 1.85 10.89
N THR A 78 17.55 2.93 11.21
CA THR A 78 17.29 3.39 12.59
C THR A 78 15.88 3.93 12.70
N GLN A 79 15.26 3.80 13.87
CA GLN A 79 13.88 4.27 14.10
C GLN A 79 13.72 5.76 13.79
N ALA A 80 14.69 6.60 14.17
CA ALA A 80 14.63 8.04 13.88
C ALA A 80 14.62 8.36 12.38
N LYS A 81 15.35 7.59 11.55
CA LYS A 81 15.33 7.79 10.10
C LYS A 81 14.06 7.23 9.47
N ILE A 82 13.57 6.09 9.96
CA ILE A 82 12.28 5.52 9.57
C ILE A 82 11.17 6.56 9.80
N ASP A 83 11.06 7.11 11.02
CA ASP A 83 10.11 8.17 11.36
C ASP A 83 10.22 9.40 10.46
N LYS A 84 11.46 9.80 10.13
CA LYS A 84 11.70 10.94 9.23
C LYS A 84 11.23 10.65 7.82
N ALA A 85 11.58 9.48 7.27
CA ALA A 85 11.17 9.06 5.93
C ALA A 85 9.64 8.95 5.82
N ILE A 86 8.99 8.39 6.85
CA ILE A 86 7.53 8.29 6.94
C ILE A 86 6.90 9.69 6.94
N LYS A 87 7.34 10.58 7.85
CA LYS A 87 6.78 11.93 7.96
C LYS A 87 6.92 12.75 6.68
N GLN A 88 7.97 12.52 5.89
CA GLN A 88 8.17 13.22 4.63
C GLN A 88 7.12 12.86 3.58
N GLU A 89 6.60 11.62 3.59
CA GLU A 89 5.78 11.10 2.48
C GLU A 89 4.36 10.69 2.88
N ILE A 90 4.08 10.58 4.18
CA ILE A 90 2.74 10.26 4.69
C ILE A 90 1.68 11.26 4.21
N SER A 91 2.04 12.54 4.06
CA SER A 91 1.14 13.58 3.54
C SER A 91 0.61 13.21 2.14
N VAL A 92 1.46 12.60 1.30
CA VAL A 92 1.09 12.17 -0.05
C VAL A 92 0.08 11.03 0.03
N ALA A 93 0.34 10.04 0.89
CA ALA A 93 -0.56 8.91 1.11
C ALA A 93 -1.93 9.37 1.63
N GLN A 94 -1.97 10.35 2.54
CA GLN A 94 -3.20 10.97 3.04
C GLN A 94 -3.95 11.72 1.92
N GLU A 95 -3.25 12.52 1.12
CA GLU A 95 -3.85 13.34 0.06
C GLU A 95 -4.50 12.51 -1.06
N ILE A 96 -3.89 11.38 -1.42
CA ILE A 96 -4.45 10.47 -2.43
C ILE A 96 -5.53 9.54 -1.86
N GLY A 97 -5.78 9.61 -0.54
CA GLY A 97 -6.75 8.76 0.14
C GLY A 97 -6.33 7.30 0.22
N ALA A 98 -5.03 7.01 0.30
CA ALA A 98 -4.54 5.67 0.53
C ALA A 98 -5.05 5.15 1.88
N LYS A 99 -5.41 3.87 1.95
CA LYS A 99 -5.83 3.23 3.20
C LYS A 99 -4.64 2.67 3.99
N ILE A 100 -3.59 2.29 3.28
CA ILE A 100 -2.42 1.62 3.82
C ILE A 100 -1.20 2.28 3.19
N TYR A 101 -0.22 2.63 4.02
CA TYR A 101 1.08 3.10 3.59
C TYR A 101 2.14 2.07 3.95
N VAL A 102 2.98 1.68 2.99
CA VAL A 102 4.08 0.73 3.20
C VAL A 102 5.39 1.35 2.76
N VAL A 103 6.39 1.25 3.62
CA VAL A 103 7.77 1.65 3.30
C VAL A 103 8.65 0.41 3.30
N THR A 104 9.48 0.25 2.27
CA THR A 104 10.35 -0.92 2.15
C THR A 104 11.71 -0.58 1.58
N ASP A 105 12.75 -1.31 2.00
CA ASP A 105 14.06 -1.32 1.34
C ASP A 105 14.28 -2.56 0.46
N GLY A 106 13.22 -3.33 0.22
CA GLY A 106 13.25 -4.61 -0.49
C GLY A 106 13.46 -5.83 0.42
N ASP A 107 13.94 -5.63 1.65
CA ASP A 107 14.10 -6.68 2.65
C ASP A 107 13.08 -6.51 3.79
N LYS A 108 12.95 -5.29 4.33
CA LYS A 108 11.99 -4.94 5.39
C LYS A 108 10.77 -4.29 4.81
N TYR A 109 9.61 -4.59 5.38
CA TYR A 109 8.32 -4.00 5.01
C TYR A 109 7.68 -3.39 6.25
N ILE A 110 7.50 -2.08 6.24
CA ILE A 110 6.96 -1.32 7.37
C ILE A 110 5.56 -0.86 6.99
N TRP A 111 4.55 -1.46 7.61
CA TRP A 111 3.14 -1.17 7.35
C TRP A 111 2.66 -0.08 8.31
N LEU A 112 2.02 0.95 7.75
CA LEU A 112 1.62 2.15 8.46
C LEU A 112 0.20 2.52 8.09
N ASN A 113 -0.53 3.02 9.08
CA ASN A 113 -1.80 3.68 8.84
C ASN A 113 -1.51 5.12 8.39
N PRO A 114 -1.84 5.51 7.15
CA PRO A 114 -1.60 6.86 6.68
C PRO A 114 -2.40 7.91 7.45
N THR A 115 -3.52 7.53 8.08
CA THR A 115 -4.41 8.46 8.79
C THR A 115 -3.81 8.89 10.14
N THR A 116 -3.29 7.92 10.90
CA THR A 116 -2.71 8.15 12.23
C THR A 116 -1.19 8.35 12.19
N GLY A 117 -0.52 7.80 11.17
CA GLY A 117 0.93 7.71 11.07
C GLY A 117 1.56 6.61 11.93
N ASN A 118 0.75 5.79 12.57
CA ASN A 118 1.21 4.71 13.43
C ASN A 118 1.51 3.44 12.62
N LEU A 119 2.34 2.57 13.21
CA LEU A 119 2.60 1.24 12.68
C LEU A 119 1.34 0.38 12.79
N ILE A 120 1.04 -0.35 11.72
CA ILE A 120 -0.03 -1.35 11.74
C ILE A 120 0.50 -2.56 12.50
N THR A 121 -0.24 -2.96 13.52
CA THR A 121 0.11 -4.09 14.40
C THR A 121 -0.88 -5.23 14.27
N ASP A 122 -0.46 -6.42 14.66
CA ASP A 122 -1.38 -7.52 14.93
C ASP A 122 -2.05 -7.37 16.30
N GLU A 123 -2.97 -8.28 16.61
CA GLU A 123 -3.68 -8.39 17.88
C GLU A 123 -2.79 -8.43 19.14
N ASN A 124 -1.52 -8.82 19.00
CA ASN A 124 -0.55 -8.89 20.10
C ASN A 124 0.28 -7.59 20.21
N GLY A 125 0.01 -6.60 19.36
CA GLY A 125 0.82 -5.38 19.25
C GLY A 125 2.11 -5.57 18.45
N THR A 126 2.26 -6.68 17.73
CA THR A 126 3.45 -6.94 16.91
C THR A 126 3.34 -6.21 15.57
N PRO A 127 4.33 -5.41 15.16
CA PRO A 127 4.31 -4.74 13.86
C PRO A 127 4.24 -5.73 12.70
N ILE A 128 3.41 -5.41 11.71
CA ILE A 128 3.28 -6.22 10.51
C ILE A 128 4.51 -6.01 9.61
N ILE A 129 5.21 -7.12 9.32
CA ILE A 129 6.40 -7.15 8.47
C ILE A 129 6.21 -7.94 7.17
N ARG A 130 4.95 -8.17 6.78
CA ARG A 130 4.62 -9.02 5.63
C ARG A 130 5.13 -8.41 4.32
N LYS A 131 5.83 -9.23 3.53
CA LYS A 131 6.27 -8.87 2.18
C LYS A 131 5.09 -8.71 1.22
N ILE A 132 5.12 -7.68 0.38
CA ILE A 132 4.20 -7.50 -0.74
C ILE A 132 4.80 -8.17 -1.98
N ASP A 133 4.30 -9.36 -2.32
CA ASP A 133 4.74 -10.12 -3.51
C ASP A 133 3.53 -10.55 -4.35
N PRO A 134 3.08 -9.70 -5.30
CA PRO A 134 1.89 -9.98 -6.10
C PRO A 134 2.10 -11.14 -7.10
N LYS A 135 3.35 -11.57 -7.36
CA LYS A 135 3.66 -12.66 -8.28
C LYS A 135 3.69 -14.02 -7.57
N ALA A 136 4.21 -14.08 -6.36
CA ALA A 136 4.27 -15.32 -5.59
C ALA A 136 2.91 -15.73 -5.03
N GLU A 137 2.19 -14.81 -4.37
CA GLU A 137 0.97 -15.15 -3.61
C GLU A 137 -0.17 -14.12 -3.79
N PRO A 138 -0.70 -13.92 -5.01
CA PRO A 138 -1.69 -12.89 -5.29
C PRO A 138 -2.97 -13.04 -4.44
N LYS A 139 -3.42 -14.28 -4.19
CA LYS A 139 -4.62 -14.54 -3.39
C LYS A 139 -4.46 -14.12 -1.93
N LYS A 140 -3.40 -14.60 -1.27
CA LYS A 140 -3.13 -14.27 0.13
C LYS A 140 -2.84 -12.79 0.31
N LEU A 141 -2.19 -12.14 -0.66
CA LEU A 141 -1.95 -10.71 -0.63
C LEU A 141 -3.26 -9.93 -0.72
N ALA A 142 -4.17 -10.29 -1.64
CA ALA A 142 -5.47 -9.63 -1.75
C ALA A 142 -6.29 -9.78 -0.46
N GLU A 143 -6.38 -11.00 0.09
CA GLU A 143 -7.09 -11.26 1.34
C GLU A 143 -6.48 -10.47 2.51
N PHE A 144 -5.16 -10.35 2.56
CA PHE A 144 -4.47 -9.57 3.59
C PHE A 144 -4.72 -8.06 3.43
N ILE A 145 -4.69 -7.52 2.21
CA ILE A 145 -5.00 -6.11 1.97
C ILE A 145 -6.45 -5.80 2.35
N ASP A 146 -7.40 -6.70 2.02
CA ASP A 146 -8.79 -6.58 2.42
C ASP A 146 -8.93 -6.56 3.95
N LEU A 147 -8.26 -7.49 4.64
CA LEU A 147 -8.22 -7.59 6.10
C LEU A 147 -7.71 -6.31 6.76
N VAL A 148 -6.54 -5.83 6.33
CA VAL A 148 -5.94 -4.60 6.85
C VAL A 148 -6.84 -3.41 6.55
N SER A 149 -7.38 -3.31 5.33
CA SER A 149 -8.28 -2.22 4.94
C SER A 149 -9.62 -2.21 5.71
N LEU A 150 -10.07 -3.34 6.24
CA LEU A 150 -11.27 -3.45 7.06
C LEU A 150 -10.98 -3.16 8.53
N SER A 151 -9.79 -3.52 8.99
CA SER A 151 -9.38 -3.37 10.38
C SER A 151 -8.92 -1.95 10.69
N VAL A 152 -8.06 -1.39 9.84
CA VAL A 152 -7.37 -0.13 10.11
C VAL A 152 -8.27 1.05 9.76
N SER A 153 -8.37 2.00 10.69
CA SER A 153 -9.22 3.19 10.60
C SER A 153 -8.53 4.40 11.24
N SER A 154 -9.18 5.56 11.30
CA SER A 154 -8.65 6.73 12.02
C SER A 154 -8.47 6.50 13.53
N GLU A 155 -9.11 5.47 14.08
CA GLU A 155 -9.15 5.17 15.52
C GLU A 155 -8.54 3.81 15.88
N ASN A 156 -8.18 3.01 14.88
CA ASN A 156 -7.63 1.67 15.07
C ASN A 156 -6.47 1.41 14.11
N ASP A 157 -5.32 1.05 14.67
CA ASP A 157 -4.09 0.70 13.93
C ASP A 157 -3.82 -0.82 13.96
N THR A 158 -4.68 -1.59 14.63
CA THR A 158 -4.48 -3.02 14.83
C THR A 158 -5.34 -3.85 13.87
N ILE A 159 -4.76 -4.89 13.28
CA ILE A 159 -5.50 -5.85 12.45
C ILE A 159 -6.45 -6.64 13.34
N LEU A 160 -7.74 -6.64 12.99
CA LEU A 160 -8.78 -7.40 13.67
C LEU A 160 -8.61 -8.89 13.36
N ARG A 161 -9.01 -9.75 14.30
CA ARG A 161 -9.03 -11.18 14.03
C ARG A 161 -10.09 -11.48 12.98
N LEU A 162 -9.85 -12.54 12.21
CA LEU A 162 -10.82 -12.99 11.22
C LEU A 162 -12.17 -13.35 11.86
N GLU A 163 -12.17 -13.76 13.13
CA GLU A 163 -13.38 -14.03 13.94
C GLU A 163 -14.15 -12.77 14.36
N ASP A 164 -13.48 -11.62 14.48
CA ASP A 164 -14.07 -10.33 14.83
C ASP A 164 -14.58 -9.55 13.61
N ILE A 165 -14.20 -10.00 12.41
CA ILE A 165 -14.62 -9.39 11.15
C ILE A 165 -15.90 -10.07 10.70
N ASP A 166 -16.95 -9.26 10.51
CA ASP A 166 -18.21 -9.77 10.01
C ASP A 166 -17.97 -10.48 8.66
N PRO A 167 -18.32 -11.78 8.54
CA PRO A 167 -18.06 -12.54 7.33
C PRO A 167 -18.79 -11.94 6.12
N THR A 168 -19.86 -11.16 6.35
CA THR A 168 -20.56 -10.41 5.31
C THR A 168 -19.72 -9.26 4.77
N ASP A 169 -18.91 -8.58 5.57
CA ASP A 169 -18.03 -7.51 5.11
C ASP A 169 -16.85 -8.04 4.28
N LEU A 170 -16.33 -9.21 4.64
CA LEU A 170 -15.38 -9.94 3.81
C LEU A 170 -16.04 -10.39 2.49
N ALA A 171 -17.25 -10.97 2.57
CA ALA A 171 -17.99 -11.48 1.42
C ALA A 171 -18.52 -10.38 0.48
N LYS A 172 -18.80 -9.16 0.97
CA LYS A 172 -19.15 -8.00 0.13
C LYS A 172 -17.96 -7.51 -0.70
N LYS A 173 -16.73 -7.70 -0.21
CA LYS A 173 -15.50 -7.31 -0.93
C LYS A 173 -14.90 -8.44 -1.76
N LEU A 174 -15.22 -9.70 -1.48
CA LEU A 174 -14.93 -10.84 -2.33
C LEU A 174 -16.01 -10.93 -3.43
N PRO A 175 -15.70 -10.76 -4.72
CA PRO A 175 -16.68 -11.15 -5.73
C PRO A 175 -16.92 -12.65 -5.54
N ALA A 176 -18.20 -13.03 -5.42
CA ALA A 176 -18.59 -14.43 -5.50
C ALA A 176 -18.01 -15.01 -6.79
N PHE A 177 -17.24 -16.09 -6.65
CA PHE A 177 -16.65 -16.81 -7.77
C PHE A 177 -17.72 -17.46 -8.64
#